data_AF-A0A7H0VDE0-F1
#
_entry.id   AF-A0A7H0VDE0-F1
#
_cell.length_a   1.000
_cell.length_b   1.000
_cell.length_c   1.000
_cell.angle_alpha   90.00
_cell.angle_beta   90.00
_cell.angle_gamma   90.00
#
_symmetry.space_group_name_H-M   'P 1'
#
loop_
_entity.id
_entity.type
_entity.pdbx_description
1 polymer ?
#
loop_
_entity_poly.entity_id
_entity_poly.type
_entity_poly.pdbx_seq_one_letter_code
_entity_poly.pdbx_strand_id
1 'polypeptide(L)'
;MKNLYILILSLLSLGASAQLRFLQADDFEDYELVLKSARQNHHLILMAVHDRSGDFRQMYDDGVFNDAGLNQAAKAYTTVAIDIQKPMGERFESIFSLNDLPAFYIMNEEEFVLDVLSGYQSAQDLRSAMAEAAKAPFLYDTLVQAYQAKALNDQQWLKLLELYAMNFDFRNTTHLAQEYLNGKSESELLQQPAALILSQYGVSLETIYPTLIISNTSALRKSVPKFELSDFLNTAIEYNLDLAIVSKDSLLCENICEKLVVPPLFPKDSLEVMRMNIRREFAWQSGQFALYTEAFIKKQDSKAPGMAASLLFDEAYDIVENFNSTSALNAALKMANRSDEKESSFRAKMLKAYIAYLQEDSEQAKLFLQDARSQVKSPQQLRNLDKLQELVNEQ
;
A
#
# COMPACT_ATOMS: atom_id res chain seq x y z
N MET A 1 26.24 -11.38 -59.52
CA MET A 1 26.79 -11.31 -58.16
C MET A 1 25.83 -10.46 -57.33
N LYS A 2 25.19 -10.88 -56.24
CA LYS A 2 25.28 -12.07 -55.40
C LYS A 2 23.92 -12.20 -54.66
N ASN A 3 23.37 -13.41 -54.76
CA ASN A 3 22.63 -14.17 -53.75
C ASN A 3 21.29 -13.65 -53.22
N LEU A 4 20.25 -13.99 -53.99
CA LEU A 4 18.91 -14.31 -53.52
C LEU A 4 18.96 -15.63 -52.72
N TYR A 5 18.77 -15.60 -51.40
CA TYR A 5 18.56 -16.81 -50.60
C TYR A 5 17.06 -17.02 -50.41
N ILE A 6 16.48 -17.82 -51.29
CA ILE A 6 15.19 -18.47 -51.07
C ILE A 6 15.47 -19.63 -50.11
N LEU A 7 15.03 -19.51 -48.86
CA LEU A 7 15.03 -20.62 -47.91
C LEU A 7 13.74 -21.43 -48.17
N ILE A 8 13.88 -22.52 -48.92
CA ILE A 8 12.86 -23.57 -49.03
C ILE A 8 12.91 -24.35 -47.72
N LEU A 9 11.93 -24.15 -46.84
CA LEU A 9 11.75 -24.99 -45.65
C LEU A 9 10.95 -26.23 -46.08
N SER A 10 11.66 -27.34 -46.26
CA SER A 10 11.09 -28.67 -46.42
C SER A 10 10.35 -29.09 -45.15
N LEU A 11 9.05 -29.33 -45.31
CA LEU A 11 8.16 -30.01 -44.36
C LEU A 11 8.74 -31.37 -43.95
N LEU A 12 9.23 -31.47 -42.72
CA LEU A 12 9.33 -32.72 -41.97
C LEU A 12 8.53 -32.53 -40.69
N SER A 13 7.25 -32.91 -40.75
CA SER A 13 6.38 -33.08 -39.60
C SER A 13 6.80 -34.31 -38.81
N LEU A 14 7.86 -34.18 -38.01
CA LEU A 14 8.08 -35.03 -36.84
C LEU A 14 7.31 -34.40 -35.69
N GLY A 15 6.28 -35.10 -35.22
CA GLY A 15 5.41 -34.68 -34.11
C GLY A 15 6.15 -34.66 -32.78
N ALA A 16 7.07 -33.71 -32.61
CA ALA A 16 7.36 -33.17 -31.29
C ALA A 16 6.10 -32.43 -30.85
N SER A 17 5.52 -32.83 -29.72
CA SER A 17 4.51 -32.01 -29.04
C SER A 17 5.12 -30.61 -28.87
N ALA A 18 4.59 -29.63 -29.60
CA ALA A 18 5.13 -28.28 -29.58
C ALA A 18 4.87 -27.71 -28.19
N GLN A 19 5.92 -27.62 -27.37
CA GLN A 19 5.90 -27.00 -26.05
C GLN A 19 5.54 -25.51 -26.17
N LEU A 20 4.74 -24.99 -25.24
CA LEU A 20 4.40 -23.58 -25.18
C LEU A 20 5.69 -22.78 -24.95
N ARG A 21 5.96 -21.84 -25.85
CA ARG A 21 7.15 -20.99 -25.76
C ARG A 21 6.74 -19.61 -25.28
N PHE A 22 7.49 -19.08 -24.33
CA PHE A 22 7.36 -17.70 -23.89
C PHE A 22 8.47 -16.89 -24.53
N LEU A 23 8.10 -15.75 -25.13
CA LEU A 23 9.07 -14.71 -25.47
C LEU A 23 9.66 -14.19 -24.16
N GLN A 24 10.97 -14.01 -24.09
CA GLN A 24 11.59 -13.38 -22.92
C GLN A 24 11.56 -11.87 -23.13
N ALA A 25 11.15 -11.12 -22.10
CA ALA A 25 11.26 -9.67 -22.08
C ALA A 25 12.13 -9.24 -20.90
N ASP A 26 13.42 -8.99 -21.19
CA ASP A 26 14.39 -8.60 -20.16
C ASP A 26 14.32 -7.10 -19.85
N ASP A 27 13.98 -6.29 -20.86
CA ASP A 27 13.89 -4.83 -20.78
C ASP A 27 12.59 -4.28 -21.42
N PHE A 28 12.52 -2.95 -21.47
CA PHE A 28 11.34 -2.25 -21.96
C PHE A 28 11.18 -2.42 -23.47
N GLU A 29 12.28 -2.40 -24.22
CA GLU A 29 12.30 -2.59 -25.66
C GLU A 29 11.77 -3.97 -26.07
N ASP A 30 12.19 -5.04 -25.37
CA ASP A 30 11.64 -6.37 -25.59
C ASP A 30 10.12 -6.41 -25.34
N TYR A 31 9.68 -5.78 -24.25
CA TYR A 31 8.26 -5.73 -23.90
C TYR A 31 7.43 -4.93 -24.92
N GLU A 32 7.95 -3.81 -25.45
CA GLU A 32 7.29 -3.06 -26.52
C GLU A 32 7.09 -3.93 -27.78
N LEU A 33 8.04 -4.81 -28.10
CA LEU A 33 7.89 -5.76 -29.22
C LEU A 33 6.77 -6.77 -28.96
N VAL A 34 6.63 -7.25 -27.72
CA VAL A 34 5.51 -8.11 -27.29
C VAL A 34 4.18 -7.41 -27.50
N LEU A 35 4.05 -6.17 -27.02
CA LEU A 35 2.83 -5.37 -27.17
C LEU A 35 2.49 -5.09 -28.64
N LYS A 36 3.50 -4.74 -29.43
CA LYS A 36 3.33 -4.53 -30.87
C LYS A 36 2.84 -5.80 -31.56
N SER A 37 3.40 -6.96 -31.22
CA SER A 37 2.98 -8.25 -31.76
C SER A 37 1.55 -8.59 -31.36
N ALA A 38 1.19 -8.40 -30.08
CA ALA A 38 -0.17 -8.63 -29.59
C ALA A 38 -1.21 -7.78 -30.34
N ARG A 39 -0.95 -6.47 -30.46
CA ARG A 39 -1.82 -5.53 -31.18
C ARG A 39 -1.95 -5.86 -32.67
N GLN A 40 -0.86 -6.20 -33.33
CA GLN A 40 -0.87 -6.54 -34.77
C GLN A 40 -1.65 -7.82 -35.08
N ASN A 41 -1.64 -8.78 -34.15
CA ASN A 41 -2.32 -10.06 -34.33
C ASN A 41 -3.71 -10.10 -33.67
N HIS A 42 -4.13 -9.03 -32.99
CA HIS A 42 -5.32 -9.00 -32.13
C HIS A 42 -5.32 -10.16 -31.12
N HIS A 43 -4.14 -10.42 -30.55
CA HIS A 43 -3.97 -11.46 -29.54
C HIS A 43 -4.10 -10.87 -28.14
N LEU A 44 -4.68 -11.67 -27.24
CA LEU A 44 -4.52 -11.46 -25.81
C LEU A 44 -3.06 -11.68 -25.40
N ILE A 45 -2.68 -11.26 -24.21
CA ILE A 45 -1.35 -11.46 -23.67
C ILE A 45 -1.45 -12.42 -22.50
N LEU A 46 -0.66 -13.49 -22.53
CA LEU A 46 -0.39 -14.32 -21.35
C LEU A 46 1.03 -14.00 -20.92
N MET A 47 1.14 -13.31 -19.79
CA MET A 47 2.41 -12.92 -19.21
C MET A 47 2.70 -13.75 -17.98
N ALA A 48 3.87 -14.37 -17.91
CA ALA A 48 4.38 -15.05 -16.74
C ALA A 48 5.50 -14.21 -16.10
N VAL A 49 5.24 -13.63 -14.94
CA VAL A 49 6.27 -12.98 -14.11
C VAL A 49 6.82 -14.04 -13.16
N HIS A 50 8.14 -14.25 -13.15
CA HIS A 50 8.77 -15.35 -12.42
C HIS A 50 10.15 -15.01 -11.88
N ASP A 51 10.64 -15.83 -10.95
CA ASP A 51 12.04 -15.84 -10.53
C ASP A 51 12.82 -16.98 -11.24
N ARG A 52 14.14 -17.03 -11.08
CA ARG A 52 14.98 -18.04 -11.75
C ARG A 52 14.92 -19.44 -11.13
N SER A 53 14.33 -19.58 -9.95
CA SER A 53 14.51 -20.77 -9.09
C SER A 53 13.22 -21.37 -8.54
N GLY A 54 12.06 -20.88 -8.95
CA GLY A 54 10.78 -21.31 -8.39
C GLY A 54 9.91 -22.18 -9.29
N ASP A 55 8.63 -22.16 -8.96
CA ASP A 55 7.57 -23.00 -9.50
C ASP A 55 7.42 -22.88 -11.02
N PHE A 56 7.78 -21.75 -11.62
CA PHE A 56 7.75 -21.61 -13.09
C PHE A 56 8.65 -22.62 -13.80
N ARG A 57 9.86 -22.85 -13.26
CA ARG A 57 10.76 -23.88 -13.78
C ARG A 57 10.25 -25.28 -13.47
N GLN A 58 9.67 -25.48 -12.29
CA GLN A 58 9.04 -26.76 -11.94
C GLN A 58 7.91 -27.10 -12.90
N MET A 59 7.09 -26.13 -13.32
CA MET A 59 6.03 -26.33 -14.34
C MET A 59 6.59 -26.75 -15.70
N TYR A 60 7.78 -26.25 -16.09
CA TYR A 60 8.50 -26.73 -17.26
C TYR A 60 8.92 -28.20 -17.12
N ASP A 61 9.49 -28.56 -15.97
CA ASP A 61 9.99 -29.90 -15.68
C ASP A 61 8.84 -30.92 -15.57
N ASP A 62 7.70 -30.52 -15.02
CA ASP A 62 6.47 -31.31 -14.92
C ASP A 62 5.71 -31.41 -16.26
N GLY A 63 6.16 -30.70 -17.29
CA GLY A 63 5.57 -30.75 -18.62
C GLY A 63 4.22 -30.06 -18.73
N VAL A 64 3.89 -29.11 -17.83
CA VAL A 64 2.66 -28.31 -17.89
C VAL A 64 2.51 -27.64 -19.27
N PHE A 65 3.61 -27.05 -19.75
CA PHE A 65 3.65 -26.36 -21.05
C PHE A 65 3.69 -27.32 -22.26
N ASN A 66 3.78 -28.63 -22.05
CA ASN A 66 3.69 -29.63 -23.13
C ASN A 66 2.24 -30.07 -23.39
N ASP A 67 1.28 -29.64 -22.56
CA ASP A 67 -0.12 -30.00 -22.74
C ASP A 67 -0.69 -29.49 -24.07
N ALA A 68 -1.30 -30.38 -24.85
CA ALA A 68 -1.80 -30.04 -26.18
C ALA A 68 -2.99 -29.06 -26.13
N GLY A 69 -3.81 -29.14 -25.07
CA GLY A 69 -4.95 -28.25 -24.88
C GLY A 69 -4.51 -26.82 -24.56
N LEU A 70 -3.52 -26.67 -23.69
CA LEU A 70 -2.92 -25.37 -23.37
C LEU A 70 -2.26 -24.76 -24.60
N ASN A 71 -1.47 -25.54 -25.34
CA ASN A 71 -0.86 -25.09 -26.59
C ASN A 71 -1.88 -24.65 -27.65
N GLN A 72 -3.03 -25.33 -27.73
CA GLN A 72 -4.11 -24.93 -28.62
C GLN A 72 -4.78 -23.63 -28.15
N ALA A 73 -5.00 -23.45 -26.85
CA ALA A 73 -5.56 -22.21 -26.28
C ALA A 73 -4.63 -21.02 -26.50
N ALA A 74 -3.32 -21.23 -26.35
CA ALA A 74 -2.30 -20.19 -26.52
C ALA A 74 -2.17 -19.62 -27.95
N LYS A 75 -2.81 -20.21 -28.95
CA LYS A 75 -2.79 -19.66 -30.32
C LYS A 75 -3.46 -18.29 -30.44
N ALA A 76 -4.38 -17.96 -29.55
CA ALA A 76 -5.01 -16.63 -29.47
C ALA A 76 -4.23 -15.65 -28.59
N TYR A 77 -3.03 -16.04 -28.14
CA TYR A 77 -2.24 -15.31 -27.17
C TYR A 77 -0.84 -15.00 -27.70
N THR A 78 -0.31 -13.85 -27.30
CA THR A 78 1.12 -13.58 -27.26
C THR A 78 1.61 -13.98 -25.87
N THR A 79 2.47 -14.98 -25.81
CA THR A 79 3.05 -15.49 -24.56
C THR A 79 4.39 -14.83 -24.26
N VAL A 80 4.52 -14.23 -23.09
CA VAL A 80 5.74 -13.54 -22.63
C VAL A 80 6.10 -13.95 -21.21
N ALA A 81 7.38 -14.09 -20.92
CA ALA A 81 7.91 -14.32 -19.59
C ALA A 81 8.85 -13.18 -19.20
N ILE A 82 8.74 -12.74 -17.95
CA ILE A 82 9.51 -11.65 -17.36
C ILE A 82 10.18 -12.18 -16.09
N ASP A 83 11.51 -12.14 -16.06
CA ASP A 83 12.32 -12.49 -14.88
C ASP A 83 12.38 -11.27 -13.94
N ILE A 84 11.93 -11.42 -12.69
CA ILE A 84 11.94 -10.35 -11.68
C ILE A 84 13.35 -9.79 -11.41
N GLN A 85 14.40 -10.55 -11.73
CA GLN A 85 15.80 -10.13 -11.58
C GLN A 85 16.32 -9.32 -12.77
N LYS A 86 15.45 -8.92 -13.69
CA LYS A 86 15.78 -8.14 -14.89
C LYS A 86 15.13 -6.76 -14.84
N PRO A 87 15.64 -5.77 -15.60
CA PRO A 87 15.10 -4.41 -15.61
C PRO A 87 13.58 -4.33 -15.83
N MET A 88 13.00 -5.17 -16.69
CA MET A 88 11.55 -5.20 -16.87
C MET A 88 10.82 -5.79 -15.66
N GLY A 89 11.39 -6.81 -15.02
CA GLY A 89 10.89 -7.40 -13.79
C GLY A 89 10.80 -6.40 -12.63
N GLU A 90 11.86 -5.64 -12.39
CA GLU A 90 11.88 -4.58 -11.36
C GLU A 90 10.77 -3.52 -11.60
N ARG A 91 10.52 -3.18 -12.86
CA ARG A 91 9.41 -2.27 -13.23
C ARG A 91 8.06 -2.90 -12.92
N PHE A 92 7.86 -4.18 -13.24
CA PHE A 92 6.62 -4.89 -12.95
C PHE A 92 6.35 -4.99 -11.45
N GLU A 93 7.36 -5.26 -10.62
CA GLU A 93 7.24 -5.26 -9.16
C GLU A 93 6.80 -3.90 -8.61
N SER A 94 7.17 -2.79 -9.27
CA SER A 94 6.76 -1.45 -8.85
C SER A 94 5.31 -1.08 -9.23
N ILE A 95 4.73 -1.76 -10.23
CA ILE A 95 3.39 -1.47 -10.77
C ILE A 95 2.36 -2.43 -10.20
N PHE A 96 2.70 -3.71 -10.13
CA PHE A 96 1.80 -4.78 -9.69
C PHE A 96 2.24 -5.33 -8.35
N SER A 97 1.28 -5.46 -7.42
CA SER A 97 1.51 -6.19 -6.18
C SER A 97 1.66 -7.68 -6.48
N LEU A 98 2.91 -8.16 -6.57
CA LEU A 98 3.21 -9.58 -6.76
C LEU A 98 3.09 -10.31 -5.41
N ASN A 99 1.97 -11.00 -5.20
CA ASN A 99 1.74 -11.73 -3.95
C ASN A 99 2.48 -13.08 -3.89
N ASP A 100 2.62 -13.75 -5.03
CA ASP A 100 3.31 -15.04 -5.15
C ASP A 100 3.85 -15.23 -6.58
N LEU A 101 4.92 -16.02 -6.73
CA LEU A 101 5.61 -16.26 -7.99
C LEU A 101 5.59 -17.75 -8.37
N PRO A 102 5.37 -18.11 -9.64
CA PRO A 102 5.09 -17.21 -10.76
C PRO A 102 3.70 -16.58 -10.67
N ALA A 103 3.57 -15.36 -11.19
CA ALA A 103 2.28 -14.72 -11.42
C ALA A 103 1.97 -14.73 -12.92
N PHE A 104 0.78 -15.20 -13.28
CA PHE A 104 0.28 -15.23 -14.65
C PHE A 104 -0.78 -14.16 -14.83
N TYR A 105 -0.47 -13.15 -15.61
CA TYR A 105 -1.40 -12.09 -15.99
C TYR A 105 -1.98 -12.42 -17.36
N ILE A 106 -3.31 -12.42 -17.44
CA ILE A 106 -4.03 -12.49 -18.72
C ILE A 106 -4.55 -11.10 -19.02
N MET A 107 -4.10 -10.51 -20.12
CA MET A 107 -4.45 -9.13 -20.50
C MET A 107 -4.97 -9.07 -21.93
N ASN A 108 -5.69 -8.00 -22.25
CA ASN A 108 -5.94 -7.62 -23.65
C ASN A 108 -4.72 -6.93 -24.28
N GLU A 109 -4.81 -6.57 -25.56
CA GLU A 109 -3.74 -5.90 -26.30
C GLU A 109 -3.45 -4.46 -25.86
N GLU A 110 -4.29 -3.91 -24.98
CA GLU A 110 -4.18 -2.61 -24.35
C GLU A 110 -3.62 -2.70 -22.91
N GLU A 111 -3.12 -3.88 -22.52
CA GLU A 111 -2.53 -4.14 -21.19
C GLU A 111 -3.55 -4.09 -20.04
N PHE A 112 -4.85 -4.20 -20.35
CA PHE A 112 -5.89 -4.33 -19.33
C PHE A 112 -5.96 -5.77 -18.82
N VAL A 113 -5.75 -5.95 -17.52
CA VAL A 113 -5.76 -7.24 -16.83
C VAL A 113 -7.18 -7.79 -16.73
N LEU A 114 -7.38 -8.99 -17.25
CA LEU A 114 -8.65 -9.73 -17.28
C LEU A 114 -8.70 -10.83 -16.22
N ASP A 115 -7.55 -11.41 -15.87
CA ASP A 115 -7.41 -12.45 -14.86
C ASP A 115 -5.95 -12.52 -14.35
N VAL A 116 -5.77 -13.00 -13.12
CA VAL A 116 -4.47 -13.21 -12.48
C VAL A 116 -4.45 -14.55 -11.75
N LEU A 117 -3.46 -15.39 -12.08
CA LEU A 117 -3.17 -16.61 -11.34
C LEU A 117 -1.82 -16.48 -10.65
N SER A 118 -1.63 -17.05 -9.47
CA SER A 118 -0.38 -16.93 -8.70
C SER A 118 0.08 -18.28 -8.17
N GLY A 119 1.39 -18.46 -8.10
CA GLY A 119 2.06 -19.72 -7.74
C GLY A 119 2.00 -20.76 -8.86
N TYR A 120 2.42 -21.99 -8.55
CA TYR A 120 2.33 -23.13 -9.46
C TYR A 120 0.91 -23.31 -10.04
N GLN A 121 0.79 -23.41 -11.36
CA GLN A 121 -0.48 -23.66 -12.05
C GLN A 121 -0.46 -24.98 -12.80
N SER A 122 -1.59 -25.68 -12.84
CA SER A 122 -1.72 -26.81 -13.75
C SER A 122 -2.02 -26.32 -15.18
N ALA A 123 -1.79 -27.19 -16.18
CA ALA A 123 -2.17 -26.88 -17.56
C ALA A 123 -3.68 -26.63 -17.71
N GLN A 124 -4.47 -27.30 -16.87
CA GLN A 124 -5.93 -27.15 -16.86
C GLN A 124 -6.35 -25.77 -16.35
N ASP A 125 -5.71 -25.26 -15.31
CA ASP A 125 -6.04 -23.97 -14.70
C ASP A 125 -5.72 -22.84 -15.67
N LEU A 126 -4.50 -22.82 -16.22
CA LEU A 126 -4.08 -21.86 -17.25
C LEU A 126 -5.02 -21.89 -18.46
N ARG A 127 -5.34 -23.09 -18.96
CA ARG A 127 -6.25 -23.25 -20.11
C ARG A 127 -7.65 -22.73 -19.81
N SER A 128 -8.15 -22.94 -18.59
CA SER A 128 -9.49 -22.51 -18.19
C SER A 128 -9.57 -20.99 -18.08
N ALA A 129 -8.59 -20.36 -17.43
CA ALA A 129 -8.47 -18.91 -17.33
C ALA A 129 -8.33 -18.25 -18.72
N MET A 130 -7.45 -18.79 -19.57
CA MET A 130 -7.30 -18.32 -20.95
C MET A 130 -8.58 -18.50 -21.78
N ALA A 131 -9.29 -19.60 -21.62
CA ALA A 131 -10.55 -19.80 -22.32
C ALA A 131 -11.63 -18.82 -21.84
N GLU A 132 -11.65 -18.46 -20.55
CA GLU A 132 -12.61 -17.51 -20.01
C GLU A 132 -12.32 -16.08 -20.50
N ALA A 133 -11.08 -15.62 -20.39
CA ALA A 133 -10.67 -14.30 -20.87
C ALA A 133 -10.93 -14.11 -22.37
N ALA A 134 -10.71 -15.15 -23.18
CA ALA A 134 -10.95 -15.10 -24.62
C ALA A 134 -12.44 -14.99 -25.01
N LYS A 135 -13.39 -15.30 -24.12
CA LYS A 135 -14.83 -15.15 -24.42
C LYS A 135 -15.26 -13.69 -24.49
N ALA A 136 -14.62 -12.82 -23.72
CA ALA A 136 -15.01 -11.42 -23.58
C ALA A 136 -13.78 -10.52 -23.33
N PRO A 137 -12.88 -10.37 -24.31
CA PRO A 137 -11.64 -9.59 -24.17
C PRO A 137 -11.88 -8.10 -23.87
N PHE A 138 -13.07 -7.59 -24.20
CA PHE A 138 -13.54 -6.23 -23.94
C PHE A 138 -14.72 -6.20 -22.97
N LEU A 139 -14.78 -7.17 -22.03
CA LEU A 139 -15.85 -7.23 -21.03
C LEU A 139 -15.91 -5.94 -20.20
N TYR A 140 -14.74 -5.39 -19.84
CA TYR A 140 -14.65 -4.15 -19.08
C TYR A 140 -15.39 -3.00 -19.79
N ASP A 141 -15.12 -2.75 -21.07
CA ASP A 141 -15.79 -1.68 -21.84
C ASP A 141 -17.31 -1.88 -21.89
N THR A 142 -17.74 -3.12 -22.06
CA THR A 142 -19.17 -3.48 -22.06
C THR A 142 -19.81 -3.16 -20.70
N LEU A 143 -19.13 -3.47 -19.61
CA LEU A 143 -19.58 -3.19 -18.25
C LEU A 143 -19.57 -1.69 -17.95
N VAL A 144 -18.55 -0.95 -18.40
CA VAL A 144 -18.48 0.51 -18.26
C VAL A 144 -19.61 1.19 -19.03
N GLN A 145 -19.94 0.75 -20.24
CA GLN A 145 -21.09 1.26 -20.99
C GLN A 145 -22.41 1.00 -20.26
N ALA A 146 -22.60 -0.22 -19.72
CA ALA A 146 -23.78 -0.55 -18.93
C ALA A 146 -23.84 0.24 -17.61
N TYR A 147 -22.70 0.49 -16.97
CA TYR A 147 -22.56 1.35 -15.79
C TYR A 147 -22.99 2.79 -16.09
N GLN A 148 -22.47 3.38 -17.16
CA GLN A 148 -22.85 4.73 -17.61
C GLN A 148 -24.35 4.82 -17.95
N ALA A 149 -24.92 3.74 -18.48
CA ALA A 149 -26.36 3.62 -18.74
C ALA A 149 -27.20 3.31 -17.49
N LYS A 150 -26.59 3.15 -16.31
CA LYS A 150 -27.24 2.73 -15.04
C LYS A 150 -28.02 1.42 -15.17
N ALA A 151 -27.50 0.51 -15.99
CA ALA A 151 -28.17 -0.73 -16.39
C ALA A 151 -27.47 -2.00 -15.86
N LEU A 152 -26.46 -1.86 -15.00
CA LEU A 152 -25.80 -3.01 -14.39
C LEU A 152 -26.71 -3.74 -13.40
N ASN A 153 -26.79 -5.05 -13.54
CA ASN A 153 -27.29 -5.92 -12.48
C ASN A 153 -26.17 -6.27 -11.47
N ASP A 154 -26.54 -6.94 -10.37
CA ASP A 154 -25.60 -7.23 -9.28
C ASP A 154 -24.41 -8.12 -9.68
N GLN A 155 -24.60 -9.08 -10.59
CA GLN A 155 -23.50 -9.92 -11.08
C GLN A 155 -22.53 -9.11 -11.95
N GLN A 156 -23.08 -8.22 -12.77
CA GLN A 156 -22.26 -7.33 -13.60
C GLN A 156 -21.50 -6.31 -12.75
N TRP A 157 -22.09 -5.82 -11.66
CA TRP A 157 -21.40 -4.97 -10.68
C TRP A 157 -20.23 -5.69 -10.01
N LEU A 158 -20.43 -6.93 -9.57
CA LEU A 158 -19.34 -7.74 -9.02
C LEU A 158 -18.21 -7.89 -10.03
N LYS A 159 -18.53 -8.26 -11.27
CA LYS A 159 -17.51 -8.46 -12.31
C LYS A 159 -16.80 -7.16 -12.69
N LEU A 160 -17.53 -6.04 -12.71
CA LEU A 160 -16.93 -4.72 -12.93
C LEU A 160 -15.92 -4.41 -11.83
N LEU A 161 -16.30 -4.57 -10.56
CA LEU A 161 -15.41 -4.30 -9.42
C LEU A 161 -14.22 -5.24 -9.37
N GLU A 162 -14.38 -6.51 -9.72
CA GLU A 162 -13.31 -7.49 -9.82
C GLU A 162 -12.27 -7.07 -10.89
N LEU A 163 -12.74 -6.74 -12.10
CA LEU A 163 -11.86 -6.25 -13.17
C LEU A 163 -11.21 -4.92 -12.81
N TYR A 164 -11.97 -4.01 -12.17
CA TYR A 164 -11.47 -2.71 -11.77
C TYR A 164 -10.36 -2.85 -10.70
N ALA A 165 -10.55 -3.72 -9.71
CA ALA A 165 -9.57 -3.95 -8.65
C ALA A 165 -8.22 -4.51 -9.13
N MET A 166 -8.21 -5.22 -10.27
CA MET A 166 -6.97 -5.74 -10.87
C MET A 166 -6.16 -4.68 -11.63
N ASN A 167 -6.80 -3.56 -11.99
CA ASN A 167 -6.23 -2.55 -12.89
C ASN A 167 -6.07 -1.17 -12.24
N PHE A 168 -6.74 -0.93 -11.11
CA PHE A 168 -6.74 0.36 -10.43
C PHE A 168 -6.47 0.16 -8.94
N ASP A 169 -5.91 1.19 -8.30
CA ASP A 169 -5.61 1.14 -6.88
C ASP A 169 -6.88 0.93 -6.02
N PHE A 170 -6.64 0.49 -4.79
CA PHE A 170 -7.69 0.17 -3.83
C PHE A 170 -8.60 1.38 -3.52
N ARG A 171 -8.08 2.61 -3.58
CA ARG A 171 -8.86 3.82 -3.30
C ARG A 171 -9.86 4.11 -4.40
N ASN A 172 -9.42 4.07 -5.66
CA ASN A 172 -10.29 4.23 -6.82
C ASN A 172 -11.34 3.12 -6.87
N THR A 173 -10.95 1.88 -6.57
CA THR A 173 -11.89 0.75 -6.49
C THR A 173 -12.92 0.93 -5.37
N THR A 174 -12.48 1.40 -4.21
CA THR A 174 -13.38 1.70 -3.07
C THR A 174 -14.41 2.77 -3.44
N HIS A 175 -14.01 3.80 -4.18
CA HIS A 175 -14.93 4.84 -4.64
C HIS A 175 -16.00 4.28 -5.58
N LEU A 176 -15.62 3.46 -6.56
CA LEU A 176 -16.57 2.79 -7.46
C LEU A 176 -17.50 1.84 -6.68
N ALA A 177 -16.96 1.09 -5.72
CA ALA A 177 -17.74 0.19 -4.87
C ALA A 177 -18.80 0.94 -4.03
N GLN A 178 -18.48 2.13 -3.54
CA GLN A 178 -19.43 2.97 -2.80
C GLN A 178 -20.65 3.32 -3.64
N GLU A 179 -20.52 3.54 -4.95
CA GLU A 179 -21.68 3.81 -5.81
C GLU A 179 -22.67 2.64 -5.83
N TYR A 180 -22.16 1.42 -5.95
CA TYR A 180 -22.98 0.21 -5.85
C TYR A 180 -23.63 0.09 -4.48
N LEU A 181 -22.86 0.26 -3.40
CA LEU A 181 -23.36 0.12 -2.03
C LEU A 181 -24.41 1.18 -1.68
N ASN A 182 -24.27 2.41 -2.18
CA ASN A 182 -25.23 3.50 -1.94
C ASN A 182 -26.60 3.23 -2.57
N GLY A 183 -26.68 2.35 -3.57
CA GLY A 183 -27.93 1.91 -4.19
C GLY A 183 -28.67 0.81 -3.43
N LYS A 184 -28.16 0.34 -2.28
CA LYS A 184 -28.71 -0.79 -1.51
C LYS A 184 -29.31 -0.34 -0.18
N SER A 185 -30.37 -1.03 0.25
CA SER A 185 -30.88 -0.91 1.61
C SER A 185 -29.96 -1.61 2.61
N GLU A 186 -30.08 -1.26 3.90
CA GLU A 186 -29.31 -1.90 4.98
C GLU A 186 -29.47 -3.42 5.01
N SER A 187 -30.68 -3.92 4.77
CA SER A 187 -30.93 -5.37 4.72
C SER A 187 -30.26 -6.05 3.53
N GLU A 188 -30.18 -5.38 2.37
CA GLU A 188 -29.50 -5.90 1.18
C GLU A 188 -27.98 -5.90 1.35
N LEU A 189 -27.44 -4.84 1.98
CA LEU A 189 -26.01 -4.69 2.27
C LEU A 189 -25.45 -5.85 3.10
N LEU A 190 -26.27 -6.47 3.95
CA LEU A 190 -25.88 -7.61 4.78
C LEU A 190 -26.12 -8.98 4.10
N GLN A 191 -26.55 -9.01 2.83
CA GLN A 191 -26.79 -10.25 2.07
C GLN A 191 -25.92 -10.30 0.81
N GLN A 192 -25.65 -11.51 0.30
CA GLN A 192 -24.95 -11.63 -0.99
C GLN A 192 -25.84 -11.13 -2.14
N PRO A 193 -25.25 -10.47 -3.16
CA PRO A 193 -23.82 -10.26 -3.34
C PRO A 193 -23.26 -9.00 -2.65
N ALA A 194 -24.11 -8.08 -2.18
CA ALA A 194 -23.66 -6.81 -1.62
C ALA A 194 -22.76 -6.95 -0.39
N ALA A 195 -23.00 -7.97 0.45
CA ALA A 195 -22.17 -8.29 1.60
C ALA A 195 -20.70 -8.54 1.23
N LEU A 196 -20.42 -9.12 0.06
CA LEU A 196 -19.03 -9.35 -0.41
C LEU A 196 -18.34 -8.01 -0.64
N ILE A 197 -18.97 -7.14 -1.43
CA ILE A 197 -18.45 -5.81 -1.76
C ILE A 197 -18.34 -4.95 -0.49
N LEU A 198 -19.36 -4.97 0.38
CA LEU A 198 -19.36 -4.25 1.64
C LEU A 198 -18.21 -4.70 2.54
N SER A 199 -17.98 -6.00 2.66
CA SER A 199 -16.93 -6.55 3.53
C SER A 199 -15.51 -6.18 3.08
N GLN A 200 -15.32 -5.91 1.78
CA GLN A 200 -14.01 -5.60 1.20
C GLN A 200 -13.78 -4.09 1.05
N TYR A 201 -14.80 -3.33 0.65
CA TYR A 201 -14.66 -1.91 0.28
C TYR A 201 -15.46 -0.96 1.18
N GLY A 202 -16.24 -1.46 2.13
CA GLY A 202 -17.03 -0.67 3.09
C GLY A 202 -16.20 -0.01 4.19
N VAL A 203 -14.98 0.46 3.87
CA VAL A 203 -13.95 0.86 4.83
C VAL A 203 -13.92 2.35 5.15
N SER A 204 -14.47 3.22 4.29
CA SER A 204 -14.39 4.68 4.46
C SER A 204 -15.25 5.18 5.63
N LEU A 205 -14.65 5.94 6.55
CA LEU A 205 -15.34 6.62 7.67
C LEU A 205 -16.16 7.83 7.24
N GLU A 206 -16.06 8.25 5.99
CA GLU A 206 -16.95 9.25 5.38
C GLU A 206 -18.33 8.65 5.03
N THR A 207 -18.46 7.32 5.16
CA THR A 207 -19.70 6.56 4.96
C THR A 207 -20.18 5.92 6.26
N ILE A 208 -21.41 5.40 6.24
CA ILE A 208 -21.98 4.65 7.37
C ILE A 208 -21.46 3.20 7.45
N TYR A 209 -20.75 2.72 6.43
CA TYR A 209 -20.46 1.30 6.25
C TYR A 209 -19.59 0.69 7.35
N PRO A 210 -18.51 1.33 7.83
CA PRO A 210 -17.72 0.75 8.92
C PRO A 210 -18.57 0.52 10.18
N THR A 211 -19.44 1.48 10.53
CA THR A 211 -20.35 1.34 11.67
C THR A 211 -21.37 0.23 11.46
N LEU A 212 -21.92 0.11 10.24
CA LEU A 212 -22.84 -0.96 9.87
C LEU A 212 -22.20 -2.35 10.02
N ILE A 213 -20.99 -2.52 9.49
CA ILE A 213 -20.21 -3.77 9.52
C ILE A 213 -19.89 -4.16 10.97
N ILE A 214 -19.32 -3.23 11.74
CA ILE A 214 -18.97 -3.44 13.15
C ILE A 214 -20.20 -3.92 13.94
N SER A 215 -21.33 -3.24 13.76
CA SER A 215 -22.57 -3.54 14.49
C SER A 215 -23.25 -4.84 14.05
N ASN A 216 -22.97 -5.33 12.84
CA ASN A 216 -23.62 -6.50 12.24
C ASN A 216 -22.66 -7.65 11.88
N THR A 217 -21.51 -7.74 12.55
CA THR A 217 -20.46 -8.73 12.27
C THR A 217 -21.00 -10.17 12.17
N SER A 218 -21.89 -10.58 13.07
CA SER A 218 -22.47 -11.93 13.06
C SER A 218 -23.40 -12.17 11.86
N ALA A 219 -24.12 -11.16 11.39
CA ALA A 219 -24.94 -11.26 10.19
C ALA A 219 -24.05 -11.34 8.95
N LEU A 220 -23.02 -10.48 8.88
CA LEU A 220 -22.08 -10.45 7.77
C LEU A 220 -21.33 -11.77 7.63
N ARG A 221 -20.88 -12.39 8.74
CA ARG A 221 -20.24 -13.72 8.73
C ARG A 221 -21.15 -14.84 8.21
N LYS A 222 -22.47 -14.74 8.33
CA LYS A 222 -23.39 -15.72 7.74
C LYS A 222 -23.41 -15.62 6.21
N SER A 223 -23.31 -14.40 5.67
CA SER A 223 -23.31 -14.15 4.24
C SER A 223 -21.92 -14.24 3.62
N VAL A 224 -20.86 -13.97 4.37
CA VAL A 224 -19.46 -14.04 3.97
C VAL A 224 -18.71 -14.87 5.02
N PRO A 225 -18.71 -16.22 4.91
CA PRO A 225 -18.15 -17.10 5.95
C PRO A 225 -16.67 -16.87 6.27
N LYS A 226 -15.91 -16.30 5.33
CA LYS A 226 -14.49 -15.96 5.51
C LYS A 226 -14.25 -14.56 6.09
N PHE A 227 -15.31 -13.82 6.44
CA PHE A 227 -15.17 -12.46 6.95
C PHE A 227 -14.58 -12.44 8.36
N GLU A 228 -13.45 -11.77 8.50
CA GLU A 228 -12.82 -11.49 9.78
C GLU A 228 -12.85 -9.99 10.09
N LEU A 229 -13.43 -9.66 11.25
CA LEU A 229 -13.56 -8.27 11.68
C LEU A 229 -12.19 -7.61 11.93
N SER A 230 -11.19 -8.38 12.38
CA SER A 230 -9.83 -7.86 12.57
C SER A 230 -9.21 -7.36 11.27
N ASP A 231 -9.37 -8.13 10.20
CA ASP A 231 -8.76 -7.83 8.89
C ASP A 231 -9.46 -6.63 8.27
N PHE A 232 -10.78 -6.55 8.42
CA PHE A 232 -11.56 -5.38 8.07
C PHE A 232 -11.11 -4.13 8.84
N LEU A 233 -10.93 -4.22 10.16
CA LEU A 233 -10.52 -3.09 10.98
C LEU A 233 -9.12 -2.58 10.62
N ASN A 234 -8.18 -3.48 10.34
CA ASN A 234 -6.84 -3.10 9.88
C ASN A 234 -6.94 -2.33 8.55
N THR A 235 -7.65 -2.89 7.57
CA THR A 235 -7.87 -2.26 6.26
C THR A 235 -8.55 -0.89 6.41
N ALA A 236 -9.56 -0.79 7.28
CA ALA A 236 -10.27 0.46 7.52
C ALA A 236 -9.39 1.50 8.23
N ILE A 237 -8.56 1.12 9.19
CA ILE A 237 -7.64 2.03 9.86
C ILE A 237 -6.61 2.56 8.85
N GLU A 238 -5.97 1.68 8.07
CA GLU A 238 -4.97 2.04 7.07
C GLU A 238 -5.56 2.96 5.99
N TYR A 239 -6.67 2.55 5.37
CA TYR A 239 -7.34 3.35 4.33
C TYR A 239 -7.67 4.77 4.79
N ASN A 240 -8.27 4.91 5.98
CA ASN A 240 -8.66 6.23 6.47
C ASN A 240 -7.46 7.04 6.96
N LEU A 241 -6.39 6.39 7.44
CA LEU A 241 -5.16 7.07 7.85
C LEU A 241 -4.43 7.64 6.63
N ASP A 242 -4.31 6.86 5.56
CA ASP A 242 -3.75 7.34 4.29
C ASP A 242 -4.56 8.53 3.74
N LEU A 243 -5.89 8.43 3.79
CA LEU A 243 -6.76 9.52 3.39
C LEU A 243 -6.56 10.76 4.27
N ALA A 244 -6.45 10.60 5.59
CA ALA A 244 -6.18 11.68 6.53
C ALA A 244 -4.82 12.33 6.25
N ILE A 245 -3.77 11.55 6.01
CA ILE A 245 -2.42 12.03 5.72
C ILE A 245 -2.41 12.87 4.44
N VAL A 246 -2.93 12.34 3.34
CA VAL A 246 -2.91 13.02 2.03
C VAL A 246 -3.76 14.30 2.05
N SER A 247 -4.91 14.27 2.72
CA SER A 247 -5.80 15.43 2.86
C SER A 247 -5.39 16.41 3.97
N LYS A 248 -4.45 15.99 4.83
CA LYS A 248 -4.06 16.67 6.08
C LYS A 248 -5.27 16.92 7.01
N ASP A 249 -6.22 15.98 7.03
CA ASP A 249 -7.43 16.06 7.83
C ASP A 249 -7.23 15.45 9.23
N SER A 250 -6.94 16.30 10.20
CA SER A 250 -6.80 15.91 11.61
C SER A 250 -8.10 15.38 12.23
N LEU A 251 -9.27 15.81 11.74
CA LEU A 251 -10.55 15.34 12.24
C LEU A 251 -10.80 13.89 11.80
N LEU A 252 -10.45 13.54 10.57
CA LEU A 252 -10.48 12.16 10.12
C LEU A 252 -9.52 11.28 10.95
N CYS A 253 -8.31 11.75 11.24
CA CYS A 253 -7.37 11.05 12.13
C CYS A 253 -7.99 10.76 13.52
N GLU A 254 -8.66 11.74 14.13
CA GLU A 254 -9.35 11.52 15.41
C GLU A 254 -10.56 10.58 15.27
N ASN A 255 -11.32 10.68 14.17
CA ASN A 255 -12.42 9.76 13.90
C ASN A 255 -11.95 8.29 13.83
N ILE A 256 -10.77 8.01 13.30
CA ILE A 256 -10.18 6.65 13.34
C ILE A 256 -10.02 6.19 14.79
N CYS A 257 -9.43 7.04 15.64
CA CYS A 257 -9.21 6.75 17.05
C CYS A 257 -10.51 6.56 17.84
N GLU A 258 -11.55 7.33 17.51
CA GLU A 258 -12.82 7.37 18.22
C GLU A 258 -13.86 6.36 17.72
N LYS A 259 -13.75 5.90 16.47
CA LYS A 259 -14.74 5.00 15.87
C LYS A 259 -14.21 3.59 15.60
N LEU A 260 -12.93 3.45 15.26
CA LEU A 260 -12.34 2.15 14.91
C LEU A 260 -11.48 1.59 16.05
N VAL A 261 -10.72 2.45 16.73
CA VAL A 261 -9.84 2.02 17.83
C VAL A 261 -10.55 2.19 19.19
N VAL A 262 -11.57 1.36 19.44
CA VAL A 262 -12.43 1.43 20.63
C VAL A 262 -12.67 0.06 21.28
N PRO A 263 -13.08 -0.02 22.56
CA PRO A 263 -13.63 -1.26 23.11
C PRO A 263 -15.02 -1.57 22.50
N PRO A 264 -15.41 -2.86 22.37
CA PRO A 264 -14.62 -4.06 22.62
C PRO A 264 -13.76 -4.50 21.41
N LEU A 265 -13.72 -3.71 20.32
CA LEU A 265 -12.96 -4.04 19.11
C LEU A 265 -11.48 -4.28 19.41
N PHE A 266 -10.95 -3.51 20.35
CA PHE A 266 -9.60 -3.67 20.87
C PHE A 266 -9.57 -3.73 22.40
N PRO A 267 -8.60 -4.45 23.00
CA PRO A 267 -8.40 -4.47 24.45
C PRO A 267 -8.14 -3.07 25.02
N LYS A 268 -8.72 -2.76 26.18
CA LYS A 268 -8.58 -1.43 26.82
C LYS A 268 -7.12 -1.01 27.01
N ASP A 269 -6.26 -1.97 27.34
CA ASP A 269 -4.85 -1.73 27.66
C ASP A 269 -4.00 -1.38 26.42
N SER A 270 -4.46 -1.70 25.21
CA SER A 270 -3.76 -1.37 23.96
C SER A 270 -4.27 -0.09 23.29
N LEU A 271 -5.48 0.39 23.62
CA LEU A 271 -6.13 1.53 22.97
C LEU A 271 -5.25 2.78 22.94
N GLU A 272 -4.67 3.14 24.08
CA GLU A 272 -3.89 4.36 24.19
C GLU A 272 -2.61 4.29 23.35
N VAL A 273 -1.98 3.12 23.26
CA VAL A 273 -0.77 2.93 22.44
C VAL A 273 -1.13 3.01 20.96
N MET A 274 -2.17 2.30 20.51
CA MET A 274 -2.58 2.31 19.11
C MET A 274 -3.01 3.69 18.64
N ARG A 275 -3.84 4.40 19.41
CA ARG A 275 -4.26 5.78 19.10
C ARG A 275 -3.07 6.74 19.06
N MET A 276 -2.07 6.53 19.91
CA MET A 276 -0.84 7.33 19.88
C MET A 276 -0.02 7.07 18.61
N ASN A 277 0.11 5.82 18.19
CA ASN A 277 0.83 5.45 16.98
C ASN A 277 0.14 6.02 15.74
N ILE A 278 -1.20 5.98 15.66
CA ILE A 278 -1.97 6.58 14.56
C ILE A 278 -1.72 8.09 14.47
N ARG A 279 -1.80 8.81 15.61
CA ARG A 279 -1.52 10.25 15.64
C ARG A 279 -0.07 10.58 15.28
N ARG A 280 0.88 9.74 15.71
CA ARG A 280 2.30 9.89 15.40
C ARG A 280 2.52 9.74 13.90
N GLU A 281 2.02 8.67 13.30
CA GLU A 281 2.13 8.42 11.86
C GLU A 281 1.50 9.57 11.05
N PHE A 282 0.29 9.98 11.43
CA PHE A 282 -0.36 11.14 10.83
C PHE A 282 0.51 12.39 10.92
N ALA A 283 1.04 12.72 12.09
CA ALA A 283 1.88 13.90 12.30
C ALA A 283 3.15 13.86 11.45
N TRP A 284 3.82 12.72 11.42
CA TRP A 284 5.09 12.50 10.74
C TRP A 284 4.94 12.59 9.21
N GLN A 285 3.90 11.98 8.65
CA GLN A 285 3.68 11.95 7.21
C GLN A 285 2.99 13.22 6.68
N SER A 286 2.10 13.84 7.46
CA SER A 286 1.37 15.06 7.03
C SER A 286 2.09 16.37 7.36
N GLY A 287 3.04 16.33 8.30
CA GLY A 287 3.68 17.50 8.90
C GLY A 287 2.84 18.20 9.98
N GLN A 288 1.67 17.67 10.35
CA GLN A 288 0.81 18.25 11.39
C GLN A 288 1.12 17.71 12.79
N PHE A 289 2.16 18.25 13.42
CA PHE A 289 2.63 17.75 14.73
C PHE A 289 1.77 18.17 15.93
N ALA A 290 0.93 19.20 15.82
CA ALA A 290 0.20 19.76 16.96
C ALA A 290 -0.69 18.73 17.66
N LEU A 291 -1.50 17.98 16.90
CA LEU A 291 -2.42 16.98 17.44
C LEU A 291 -1.69 15.89 18.24
N TYR A 292 -0.63 15.34 17.66
CA TYR A 292 0.22 14.34 18.30
C TYR A 292 0.90 14.89 19.56
N THR A 293 1.44 16.11 19.48
CA THR A 293 2.23 16.72 20.55
C THR A 293 1.42 16.90 21.83
N GLU A 294 0.21 17.46 21.74
CA GLU A 294 -0.65 17.65 22.92
C GLU A 294 -1.01 16.30 23.56
N ALA A 295 -1.39 15.32 22.73
CA ALA A 295 -1.76 14.00 23.20
C ALA A 295 -0.59 13.29 23.88
N PHE A 296 0.60 13.35 23.28
CA PHE A 296 1.81 12.73 23.81
C PHE A 296 2.24 13.36 25.13
N ILE A 297 2.24 14.70 25.22
CA ILE A 297 2.56 15.42 26.46
C ILE A 297 1.61 15.03 27.58
N LYS A 298 0.29 15.10 27.33
CA LYS A 298 -0.74 14.79 28.32
C LYS A 298 -0.62 13.37 28.85
N LYS A 299 -0.25 12.40 27.99
CA LYS A 299 -0.01 11.00 28.39
C LYS A 299 1.13 10.87 29.41
N GLN A 300 2.15 11.73 29.34
CA GLN A 300 3.27 11.66 30.28
C GLN A 300 2.95 12.28 31.64
N ASP A 301 1.83 13.01 31.79
CA ASP A 301 1.52 13.70 33.04
C ASP A 301 1.21 12.76 34.20
N SER A 302 0.76 11.55 33.92
CA SER A 302 0.49 10.52 34.92
C SER A 302 1.73 9.72 35.34
N LYS A 303 2.88 9.92 34.67
CA LYS A 303 4.11 9.17 34.93
C LYS A 303 5.00 9.86 35.96
N ALA A 304 5.90 9.09 36.57
CA ALA A 304 6.92 9.63 37.47
C ALA A 304 7.78 10.71 36.75
N PRO A 305 8.17 11.80 37.42
CA PRO A 305 8.81 12.96 36.78
C PRO A 305 10.01 12.60 35.88
N GLY A 306 10.98 11.82 36.36
CA GLY A 306 12.14 11.45 35.55
C GLY A 306 11.83 10.55 34.36
N MET A 307 10.84 9.65 34.50
CA MET A 307 10.37 8.82 33.37
C MET A 307 9.66 9.69 32.32
N ALA A 308 8.78 10.59 32.76
CA ALA A 308 8.11 11.54 31.88
C ALA A 308 9.12 12.44 31.15
N ALA A 309 10.11 12.96 31.87
CA ALA A 309 11.16 13.80 31.31
C ALA A 309 11.97 13.06 30.25
N SER A 310 12.37 11.81 30.50
CA SER A 310 13.10 10.99 29.51
C SER A 310 12.26 10.76 28.25
N LEU A 311 11.01 10.29 28.39
CA LEU A 311 10.14 10.00 27.24
C LEU A 311 9.86 11.25 26.38
N LEU A 312 9.66 12.41 27.02
CA LEU A 312 9.49 13.69 26.34
C LEU A 312 10.76 14.15 25.62
N PHE A 313 11.93 13.95 26.25
CA PHE A 313 13.21 14.25 25.64
C PHE A 313 13.47 13.36 24.42
N ASP A 314 13.28 12.05 24.56
CA ASP A 314 13.58 11.08 23.52
C ASP A 314 12.71 11.32 22.28
N GLU A 315 11.41 11.57 22.47
CA GLU A 315 10.51 11.91 21.35
C GLU A 315 10.85 13.27 20.72
N ALA A 316 11.16 14.29 21.52
CA ALA A 316 11.58 15.59 21.00
C ALA A 316 12.86 15.49 20.16
N TYR A 317 13.82 14.68 20.62
CA TYR A 317 15.07 14.42 19.91
C TYR A 317 14.80 13.67 18.60
N ASP A 318 13.98 12.63 18.62
CA ASP A 318 13.59 11.85 17.43
C ASP A 318 12.93 12.74 16.36
N ILE A 319 12.07 13.68 16.77
CA ILE A 319 11.47 14.65 15.83
C ILE A 319 12.55 15.53 15.18
N VAL A 320 13.51 16.04 15.96
CA VAL A 320 14.54 16.97 15.44
C VAL A 320 15.51 16.28 14.48
N GLU A 321 15.84 15.02 14.73
CA GLU A 321 16.77 14.26 13.88
C GLU A 321 16.15 13.91 12.52
N ASN A 322 14.82 13.75 12.46
CA ASN A 322 14.11 13.31 11.25
C ASN A 322 13.38 14.45 10.52
N PHE A 323 13.14 15.59 11.16
CA PHE A 323 12.33 16.67 10.61
C PHE A 323 12.89 18.07 10.92
N ASN A 324 12.96 18.93 9.90
CA ASN A 324 13.43 20.32 10.01
C ASN A 324 12.32 21.37 9.77
N SER A 325 11.06 20.96 9.63
CA SER A 325 9.96 21.89 9.39
C SER A 325 9.66 22.74 10.63
N THR A 326 9.18 23.97 10.45
CA THR A 326 8.78 24.86 11.56
C THR A 326 7.77 24.19 12.50
N SER A 327 6.80 23.43 11.97
CA SER A 327 5.82 22.72 12.80
C SER A 327 6.47 21.62 13.64
N ALA A 328 7.42 20.88 13.08
CA ALA A 328 8.15 19.84 13.79
C ALA A 328 9.05 20.42 14.89
N LEU A 329 9.80 21.47 14.57
CA LEU A 329 10.66 22.15 15.54
C LEU A 329 9.87 22.78 16.69
N ASN A 330 8.71 23.39 16.40
CA ASN A 330 7.81 23.90 17.44
C ASN A 330 7.27 22.78 18.36
N ALA A 331 6.90 21.64 17.79
CA ALA A 331 6.45 20.48 18.54
C ALA A 331 7.57 19.91 19.43
N ALA A 332 8.76 19.71 18.86
CA ALA A 332 9.95 19.27 19.59
C ALA A 332 10.30 20.23 20.71
N LEU A 333 10.28 21.55 20.46
CA LEU A 333 10.57 22.55 21.49
C LEU A 333 9.56 22.48 22.63
N LYS A 334 8.26 22.30 22.31
CA LYS A 334 7.22 22.14 23.31
C LYS A 334 7.44 20.90 24.18
N MET A 335 7.80 19.77 23.58
CA MET A 335 8.13 18.54 24.30
C MET A 335 9.41 18.69 25.14
N ALA A 336 10.46 19.32 24.60
CA ALA A 336 11.71 19.57 25.30
C ALA A 336 11.54 20.53 26.49
N ASN A 337 10.69 21.56 26.35
CA ASN A 337 10.27 22.43 27.45
C ASN A 337 9.56 21.62 28.53
N ARG A 338 8.59 20.78 28.14
CA ARG A 338 7.88 19.95 29.11
C ARG A 338 8.79 18.94 29.80
N SER A 339 9.79 18.40 29.11
CA SER A 339 10.82 17.53 29.68
C SER A 339 11.60 18.25 30.79
N ASP A 340 12.09 19.47 30.51
CA ASP A 340 12.84 20.31 31.45
C ASP A 340 11.98 20.72 32.67
N GLU A 341 10.68 20.95 32.47
CA GLU A 341 9.72 21.21 33.56
C GLU A 341 9.50 19.99 34.47
N LYS A 342 9.46 18.77 33.90
CA LYS A 342 9.28 17.53 34.66
C LYS A 342 10.54 17.21 35.47
N GLU A 343 11.70 17.29 34.85
CA GLU A 343 12.99 17.12 35.51
C GLU A 343 14.07 17.92 34.78
N SER A 344 14.43 19.06 35.38
CA SER A 344 15.45 19.95 34.80
C SER A 344 16.78 19.24 34.66
N SER A 345 17.30 19.18 33.43
CA SER A 345 18.54 18.46 33.11
C SER A 345 19.38 19.20 32.08
N PHE A 346 20.70 18.96 32.10
CA PHE A 346 21.61 19.47 31.07
C PHE A 346 21.16 19.07 29.66
N ARG A 347 20.71 17.82 29.48
CA ARG A 347 20.30 17.29 28.17
C ARG A 347 19.07 18.02 27.63
N ALA A 348 18.02 18.19 28.44
CA ALA A 348 16.80 18.88 28.02
C ALA A 348 17.08 20.34 27.62
N LYS A 349 17.91 21.06 28.39
CA LYS A 349 18.30 22.45 28.08
C LYS A 349 19.17 22.56 26.83
N MET A 350 20.09 21.62 26.63
CA MET A 350 20.88 21.54 25.40
C MET A 350 19.99 21.26 24.18
N LEU A 351 18.99 20.40 24.30
CA LEU A 351 18.04 20.13 23.21
C LEU A 351 17.20 21.37 22.88
N LYS A 352 16.71 22.11 23.89
CA LYS A 352 16.02 23.39 23.69
C LYS A 352 16.90 24.39 22.92
N ALA A 353 18.17 24.53 23.31
CA ALA A 353 19.13 25.38 22.61
C ALA A 353 19.36 24.93 21.15
N TYR A 354 19.52 23.63 20.93
CA TYR A 354 19.73 23.07 19.60
C TYR A 354 18.51 23.30 18.70
N ILE A 355 17.30 23.11 19.23
CA ILE A 355 16.07 23.39 18.49
C ILE A 355 15.97 24.87 18.13
N ALA A 356 16.23 25.78 19.08
CA ALA A 356 16.21 27.22 18.80
C ALA A 356 17.23 27.63 17.73
N TYR A 357 18.43 27.02 17.73
CA TYR A 357 19.42 27.18 16.66
C TYR A 357 18.88 26.72 15.30
N LEU A 358 18.22 25.56 15.23
CA LEU A 358 17.60 25.04 14.02
C LEU A 358 16.41 25.89 13.55
N GLN A 359 15.76 26.62 14.46
CA GLN A 359 14.72 27.59 14.17
C GLN A 359 15.28 28.96 13.75
N GLU A 360 16.61 29.10 13.69
CA GLU A 360 17.30 30.37 13.41
C GLU A 360 16.99 31.47 14.45
N ASP A 361 16.63 31.08 15.68
CA ASP A 361 16.41 31.98 16.82
C ASP A 361 17.66 32.01 17.72
N SER A 362 18.70 32.70 17.25
CA SER A 362 20.00 32.76 17.92
C SER A 362 19.91 33.38 19.32
N GLU A 363 18.97 34.31 19.55
CA GLU A 363 18.79 34.94 20.85
C GLU A 363 18.20 33.95 21.85
N GLN A 364 17.15 33.21 21.46
CA GLN A 364 16.59 32.17 22.31
C GLN A 364 17.56 31.00 22.53
N ALA A 365 18.35 30.64 21.52
CA ALA A 365 19.40 29.63 21.63
C ALA A 365 20.47 30.01 22.66
N LYS A 366 20.94 31.27 22.65
CA LYS A 366 21.90 31.78 23.65
C LYS A 366 21.34 31.73 25.07
N LEU A 367 20.07 32.09 25.26
CA LEU A 367 19.40 32.00 26.56
C LEU A 367 19.37 30.56 27.08
N PHE A 368 18.98 29.60 26.22
CA PHE A 368 18.96 28.18 26.61
C PHE A 368 20.36 27.61 26.86
N LEU A 369 21.39 28.04 26.13
CA LEU A 369 22.79 27.67 26.40
C LEU A 369 23.27 28.19 27.75
N GLN A 370 22.91 29.42 28.11
CA GLN A 370 23.21 29.98 29.43
C GLN A 370 22.54 29.16 30.54
N ASP A 371 21.28 28.79 30.36
CA ASP A 371 20.55 27.93 31.29
C ASP A 371 21.19 26.54 31.40
N ALA A 372 21.61 25.95 30.28
CA ALA A 372 22.29 24.65 30.23
C ALA A 372 23.64 24.70 30.96
N ARG A 373 24.38 25.81 30.86
CA ARG A 373 25.68 26.01 31.52
C ARG A 373 25.59 25.83 33.03
N SER A 374 24.49 26.25 33.65
CA SER A 374 24.25 26.07 35.10
C SER A 374 24.11 24.61 35.54
N GLN A 375 23.90 23.67 34.61
CA GLN A 375 23.67 22.24 34.86
C GLN A 375 24.86 21.36 34.43
N VAL A 376 25.98 21.95 34.01
CA VAL A 376 27.18 21.22 33.61
C VAL A 376 27.79 20.50 34.81
N LYS A 377 27.94 19.17 34.70
CA LYS A 377 28.53 18.29 35.72
C LYS A 377 29.80 17.59 35.25
N SER A 378 30.18 17.71 33.98
CA SER A 378 31.37 17.06 33.44
C SER A 378 32.08 17.88 32.34
N PRO A 379 33.39 17.65 32.12
CA PRO A 379 34.12 18.27 31.01
C PRO A 379 33.53 17.94 29.64
N GLN A 380 32.93 16.76 29.46
CA GLN A 380 32.29 16.39 28.20
C GLN A 380 31.03 17.24 27.94
N GLN A 381 30.23 17.51 28.97
CA GLN A 381 29.06 18.38 28.84
C GLN A 381 29.47 19.81 28.50
N LEU A 382 30.52 20.33 29.14
CA LEU A 382 31.07 21.64 28.81
C LEU A 382 31.50 21.71 27.34
N ARG A 383 32.25 20.72 26.85
CA ARG A 383 32.64 20.63 25.42
C ARG A 383 31.45 20.61 24.48
N ASN A 384 30.40 19.85 24.78
CA ASN A 384 29.21 19.80 23.93
C ASN A 384 28.47 21.14 23.91
N LEU A 385 28.41 21.83 25.04
CA LEU A 385 27.81 23.16 25.15
C LEU A 385 28.61 24.19 24.34
N ASP A 386 29.93 24.24 24.53
CA ASP A 386 30.78 25.21 23.83
C ASP A 386 30.74 25.01 22.31
N LYS A 387 30.69 23.76 21.82
CA LYS A 387 30.50 23.46 20.39
C LYS A 387 29.20 24.04 19.82
N LEU A 388 28.07 23.86 20.52
CA LEU A 388 26.80 24.42 20.05
C LEU A 388 26.80 25.96 20.16
N GLN A 389 27.45 26.50 21.18
CA GLN A 389 27.60 27.94 21.34
C GLN A 389 28.42 28.59 20.22
N GLU A 390 29.47 27.92 19.75
CA GLU A 390 30.23 28.34 18.56
C GLU A 390 29.32 28.42 17.34
N LEU A 391 28.55 27.36 17.04
CA LEU A 391 27.60 27.34 15.92
C LEU A 391 26.56 28.46 15.99
N VAL A 392 26.01 28.72 17.19
CA VAL A 392 25.00 29.79 17.41
C VAL A 392 25.60 31.19 17.21
N ASN A 393 26.90 31.37 17.43
CA ASN A 393 27.58 32.66 17.23
C ASN A 393 28.03 32.89 15.77
N GLU A 394 28.06 31.83 14.96
CA GLU A 394 28.42 31.88 13.53
C GLU A 394 27.22 32.16 12.62
N GLN A 395 25.99 31.94 13.11
CA GLN A 395 24.75 32.46 12.52
C GLN A 395 24.65 33.97 12.74
#